data_AF-O26240-F1
#
_entry.id   AF-O26240-F1
#
_cell.length_a   1.000
_cell.length_b   1.000
_cell.length_c   1.000
_cell.angle_alpha   90.00
_cell.angle_beta   90.00
_cell.angle_gamma   90.00
#
_symmetry.space_group_name_H-M   'P 1'
#
loop_
_entity.id
_entity.type
_entity.pdbx_description
1 polymer ?
#
loop_
_entity_poly.entity_id
_entity_poly.type
_entity_poly.pdbx_seq_one_letter_code
_entity_poly.pdbx_strand_id
1 'polypeptide(L)'
;MRSSVGEFMIYQVIGTVIGIAGIIVSFARFRESRTSPGGLLLWLILWVSVILFSLNPPFSTRIANLLGIGRGLDFLLIIGILGAYYLLFRIYLMVDRIQQDITELVHEIALREHDD
;
A
#
# COMPACT_ATOMS: atom_id res chain seq x y z
N MET A 1 -34.52 -14.04 -9.57
CA MET A 1 -33.19 -14.67 -9.53
C MET A 1 -32.17 -14.13 -10.54
N ARG A 2 -32.54 -13.25 -11.50
CA ARG A 2 -31.62 -12.67 -12.50
C ARG A 2 -30.96 -11.35 -12.08
N SER A 3 -31.48 -10.67 -11.05
CA SER A 3 -30.94 -9.38 -10.56
C SER A 3 -29.70 -9.52 -9.68
N SER A 4 -29.56 -10.63 -8.91
CA SER A 4 -28.44 -10.80 -7.99
C SER A 4 -27.11 -11.11 -8.70
N VAL A 5 -27.14 -11.77 -9.87
CA VAL A 5 -25.93 -12.09 -10.65
C VAL A 5 -25.26 -10.83 -11.24
N GLY A 6 -26.06 -9.81 -11.59
CA GLY A 6 -25.55 -8.56 -12.16
C GLY A 6 -24.71 -7.75 -11.17
N GLU A 7 -25.12 -7.70 -9.90
CA GLU A 7 -24.38 -6.98 -8.85
C GLU A 7 -23.03 -7.63 -8.56
N PHE A 8 -22.95 -8.97 -8.51
CA PHE A 8 -21.70 -9.69 -8.30
C PHE A 8 -20.65 -9.44 -9.41
N MET A 9 -21.08 -9.31 -10.67
CA MET A 9 -20.17 -9.04 -11.79
C MET A 9 -19.62 -7.60 -11.73
N ILE A 10 -20.43 -6.62 -11.30
CA ILE A 10 -19.99 -5.22 -11.22
C ILE A 10 -18.85 -5.04 -10.22
N TYR A 11 -18.94 -5.66 -9.04
CA TYR A 11 -17.86 -5.57 -8.04
C TYR A 11 -16.55 -6.22 -8.51
N GLN A 12 -16.63 -7.36 -9.22
CA GLN A 12 -15.45 -8.03 -9.81
C GLN A 12 -14.81 -7.20 -10.92
N VAL A 13 -15.61 -6.54 -11.76
CA VAL A 13 -15.10 -5.70 -12.85
C VAL A 13 -14.42 -4.46 -12.25
N ILE A 14 -15.06 -3.79 -11.30
CA ILE A 14 -14.49 -2.60 -10.64
C ILE A 14 -13.19 -2.95 -9.90
N GLY A 15 -13.16 -4.04 -9.13
CA GLY A 15 -11.96 -4.47 -8.41
C GLY A 15 -10.80 -4.82 -9.34
N THR A 16 -11.08 -5.44 -10.49
CA THR A 16 -10.06 -5.84 -11.46
C THR A 16 -9.52 -4.63 -12.22
N VAL A 17 -10.39 -3.70 -12.62
CA VAL A 17 -9.99 -2.45 -13.29
C VAL A 17 -9.14 -1.60 -12.35
N ILE A 18 -9.54 -1.46 -11.08
CA ILE A 18 -8.76 -0.74 -10.06
C ILE A 18 -7.42 -1.44 -9.80
N GLY A 19 -7.40 -2.78 -9.71
CA GLY A 19 -6.18 -3.56 -9.55
C GLY A 19 -5.19 -3.37 -10.71
N ILE A 20 -5.68 -3.42 -11.95
CA ILE A 20 -4.86 -3.20 -13.15
C ILE A 20 -4.35 -1.76 -13.21
N ALA A 21 -5.23 -0.77 -13.00
CA ALA A 21 -4.84 0.64 -12.96
C ALA A 21 -3.77 0.88 -11.89
N GLY A 22 -3.90 0.22 -10.76
CA GLY A 22 -2.95 0.29 -9.67
C GLY A 22 -1.58 -0.33 -9.96
N ILE A 23 -1.54 -1.48 -10.62
CA ILE A 23 -0.30 -2.05 -11.15
C ILE A 23 0.34 -1.07 -12.13
N ILE A 24 -0.44 -0.52 -13.08
CA ILE A 24 0.08 0.44 -14.07
C ILE A 24 0.66 1.66 -13.38
N VAL A 25 -0.04 2.23 -12.39
CA VAL A 25 0.45 3.38 -11.60
C VAL A 25 1.70 3.01 -10.80
N SER A 26 1.78 1.80 -10.24
CA SER A 26 2.96 1.33 -9.51
C SER A 26 4.18 1.20 -10.42
N PHE A 27 3.99 0.67 -11.63
CA PHE A 27 5.04 0.60 -12.65
C PHE A 27 5.42 1.97 -13.20
N ALA A 28 4.47 2.87 -13.42
CA ALA A 28 4.74 4.25 -13.82
C ALA A 28 5.56 4.98 -12.75
N ARG A 29 5.19 4.81 -11.47
CA ARG A 29 5.91 5.39 -10.33
C ARG A 29 7.31 4.78 -10.15
N PHE A 30 7.53 3.54 -10.57
CA PHE A 30 8.87 2.94 -10.58
C PHE A 30 9.80 3.62 -11.58
N ARG A 31 9.25 4.03 -12.73
CA ARG A 31 10.03 4.62 -13.81
C ARG A 31 10.45 6.05 -13.51
N GLU A 32 9.66 6.80 -12.74
CA GLU A 32 9.88 8.24 -12.50
C GLU A 32 10.83 8.56 -11.32
N SER A 33 11.04 7.63 -10.38
CA SER A 33 11.77 7.97 -9.14
C SER A 33 12.71 6.85 -8.76
N ARG A 34 13.96 7.21 -8.37
CA ARG A 34 15.03 6.35 -7.82
C ARG A 34 14.62 5.66 -6.50
N THR A 35 13.43 5.10 -6.46
CA THR A 35 12.75 4.63 -5.27
C THR A 35 13.34 3.28 -4.91
N SER A 36 13.81 3.17 -3.67
CA SER A 36 14.32 1.93 -3.09
C SER A 36 13.38 0.74 -3.42
N PRO A 37 13.92 -0.43 -3.83
CA PRO A 37 13.13 -1.60 -4.26
C PRO A 37 12.07 -2.04 -3.24
N GLY A 38 12.25 -1.72 -1.95
CA GLY A 38 11.24 -1.98 -0.92
C GLY A 38 9.91 -1.23 -1.13
N GLY A 39 9.93 -0.02 -1.69
CA GLY A 39 8.71 0.75 -1.96
C GLY A 39 7.84 0.12 -3.04
N LEU A 40 8.47 -0.47 -4.07
CA LEU A 40 7.74 -1.21 -5.09
C LEU A 40 7.13 -2.49 -4.58
N LEU A 41 7.88 -3.26 -3.79
CA LEU A 41 7.39 -4.52 -3.25
C LEU A 41 6.13 -4.30 -2.42
N LEU A 42 6.14 -3.25 -1.57
CA LEU A 42 4.94 -2.86 -0.82
C LEU A 42 3.77 -2.52 -1.75
N TRP A 43 4.01 -1.74 -2.80
CA TRP A 43 2.95 -1.39 -3.75
C TRP A 43 2.42 -2.59 -4.53
N LEU A 44 3.31 -3.46 -5.01
CA LEU A 44 2.94 -4.69 -5.70
C LEU A 44 2.12 -5.60 -4.80
N ILE A 45 2.50 -5.78 -3.53
CA ILE A 45 1.75 -6.59 -2.57
C ILE A 45 0.33 -6.02 -2.38
N LEU A 46 0.18 -4.70 -2.28
CA LEU A 46 -1.13 -4.07 -2.17
C LEU A 46 -2.02 -4.34 -3.39
N TRP A 47 -1.50 -4.18 -4.61
CA TRP A 47 -2.29 -4.41 -5.83
C TRP A 47 -2.54 -5.88 -6.13
N VAL A 48 -1.57 -6.76 -5.85
CA VAL A 48 -1.76 -8.22 -5.91
C VAL A 48 -2.85 -8.63 -4.93
N SER A 49 -2.88 -8.04 -3.74
CA SER A 49 -3.97 -8.28 -2.79
C SER A 49 -5.31 -7.88 -3.40
N VAL A 50 -5.44 -6.66 -3.93
CA VAL A 50 -6.69 -6.19 -4.60
C VAL A 50 -7.13 -7.13 -5.72
N ILE A 51 -6.22 -7.58 -6.58
CA ILE A 51 -6.53 -8.51 -7.68
C ILE A 51 -6.97 -9.87 -7.14
N LEU A 52 -6.30 -10.38 -6.11
CA LEU A 52 -6.64 -11.67 -5.49
C LEU A 52 -8.04 -11.64 -4.86
N PHE A 53 -8.41 -10.53 -4.22
CA PHE A 53 -9.76 -10.31 -3.67
C PHE A 53 -10.81 -10.13 -4.77
N SER A 54 -10.45 -9.52 -5.90
CA SER A 54 -11.36 -9.26 -7.01
C SER A 54 -11.67 -10.51 -7.85
N LEU A 55 -10.68 -11.36 -8.11
CA LEU A 55 -10.83 -12.48 -9.05
C LEU A 55 -11.64 -13.66 -8.51
N ASN A 56 -11.87 -13.77 -7.20
CA ASN A 56 -12.63 -14.90 -6.66
C ASN A 56 -13.40 -14.57 -5.36
N PRO A 57 -14.72 -14.30 -5.45
CA PRO A 57 -15.61 -14.38 -4.30
C PRO A 57 -15.51 -15.73 -3.54
N PRO A 58 -15.34 -16.91 -4.19
CA PRO A 58 -15.15 -18.17 -3.47
C PRO A 58 -13.80 -18.28 -2.73
N PHE A 59 -12.77 -17.55 -3.18
CA PHE A 59 -11.45 -17.55 -2.54
C PHE A 59 -11.47 -16.67 -1.29
N SER A 60 -12.21 -15.56 -1.34
CA SER A 60 -12.58 -14.77 -0.17
C SER A 60 -13.27 -15.64 0.89
N THR A 61 -14.19 -16.53 0.50
CA THR A 61 -14.86 -17.46 1.44
C THR A 61 -13.92 -18.56 1.99
N ARG A 62 -13.00 -19.10 1.18
CA ARG A 62 -12.04 -20.12 1.65
C ARG A 62 -11.00 -19.56 2.61
N ILE A 63 -10.50 -18.35 2.35
CA ILE A 63 -9.59 -17.63 3.25
C ILE A 63 -10.34 -17.17 4.50
N ALA A 64 -11.56 -16.65 4.36
CA ALA A 64 -12.44 -16.30 5.48
C ALA A 64 -12.69 -17.48 6.42
N ASN A 65 -12.94 -18.67 5.87
CA ASN A 65 -13.12 -19.90 6.65
C ASN A 65 -11.83 -20.37 7.33
N LEU A 66 -10.66 -20.17 6.70
CA LEU A 66 -9.38 -20.53 7.31
C LEU A 66 -8.97 -19.59 8.45
N LEU A 67 -9.36 -18.31 8.36
CA LEU A 67 -9.00 -17.28 9.33
C LEU A 67 -10.11 -16.98 10.35
N GLY A 68 -11.27 -17.63 10.25
CA GLY A 68 -12.40 -17.44 11.17
C GLY A 68 -13.11 -16.08 11.06
N ILE A 69 -12.83 -15.32 10.01
CA ILE A 69 -13.38 -13.97 9.79
C ILE A 69 -14.46 -14.08 8.72
N GLY A 70 -15.74 -14.01 9.13
CA GLY A 70 -16.91 -14.32 8.29
C GLY A 70 -17.13 -13.46 7.04
N ARG A 71 -16.27 -12.45 6.79
CA ARG A 71 -16.32 -11.56 5.62
C ARG A 71 -14.90 -11.26 5.17
N GLY A 72 -14.48 -11.74 3.99
CA GLY A 72 -13.13 -11.47 3.48
C GLY A 72 -12.82 -9.99 3.23
N LEU A 73 -13.84 -9.14 3.12
CA LEU A 73 -13.69 -7.68 3.08
C LEU A 73 -13.13 -7.12 4.40
N ASP A 74 -13.57 -7.62 5.55
CA ASP A 74 -13.15 -7.11 6.86
C ASP A 74 -11.67 -7.41 7.08
N PHE A 75 -11.21 -8.58 6.61
CA PHE A 75 -9.80 -8.95 6.63
C PHE A 75 -8.94 -8.02 5.75
N LEU A 76 -9.40 -7.71 4.54
CA LEU A 76 -8.70 -6.77 3.65
C LEU A 76 -8.64 -5.37 4.27
N LEU A 77 -9.71 -4.92 4.92
CA LEU A 77 -9.72 -3.64 5.63
C LEU A 77 -8.72 -3.65 6.80
N ILE A 78 -8.68 -4.71 7.61
CA ILE A 78 -7.75 -4.83 8.73
C ILE A 78 -6.30 -4.83 8.22
N ILE A 79 -5.97 -5.62 7.20
CA ILE A 79 -4.62 -5.62 6.61
C ILE A 79 -4.29 -4.27 5.98
N GLY A 80 -5.24 -3.64 5.29
CA GLY A 80 -5.06 -2.33 4.70
C GLY A 80 -4.79 -1.25 5.75
N ILE A 81 -5.52 -1.25 6.86
CA ILE A 81 -5.34 -0.34 7.99
C ILE A 81 -4.00 -0.60 8.68
N LEU A 82 -3.65 -1.86 8.96
CA LEU A 82 -2.35 -2.22 9.55
C LEU A 82 -1.19 -1.84 8.65
N GLY A 83 -1.32 -2.09 7.35
CA GLY A 83 -0.35 -1.69 6.33
C GLY A 83 -0.20 -0.17 6.25
N ALA A 84 -1.32 0.57 6.23
CA ALA A 84 -1.31 2.03 6.25
C ALA A 84 -0.65 2.57 7.52
N TYR A 85 -0.96 2.01 8.70
CA TYR A 85 -0.33 2.38 9.96
C TYR A 85 1.18 2.11 9.95
N TYR A 86 1.61 0.96 9.42
CA TYR A 86 3.03 0.66 9.24
C TYR A 86 3.73 1.65 8.30
N LEU A 87 3.09 2.01 7.18
CA LEU A 87 3.62 3.04 6.27
C LEU A 87 3.71 4.40 6.94
N LEU A 88 2.68 4.81 7.69
CA LEU A 88 2.68 6.04 8.47
C LEU A 88 3.81 6.05 9.50
N PHE A 89 4.00 4.94 10.21
CA PHE A 89 5.09 4.78 11.17
C PHE A 89 6.47 4.88 10.49
N ARG A 90 6.64 4.25 9.33
CA ARG A 90 7.88 4.35 8.55
C ARG A 90 8.15 5.77 8.05
N ILE A 91 7.11 6.49 7.61
CA ILE A 91 7.21 7.90 7.22
C ILE A 91 7.60 8.76 8.42
N TYR A 92 6.98 8.54 9.58
CA TYR A 92 7.33 9.23 10.82
C TYR A 92 8.82 9.04 11.16
N LEU A 93 9.33 7.81 11.14
CA LEU A 93 10.76 7.54 11.37
C LEU A 93 11.69 8.18 10.32
N MET A 94 11.25 8.25 9.06
CA MET A 94 12.02 8.91 8.01
C MET A 94 12.06 10.43 8.23
N VAL A 95 10.94 11.04 8.63
CA VAL A 95 10.86 12.48 8.94
C VAL A 95 11.73 12.81 10.15
N ASP A 96 11.70 12.00 11.21
CA ASP A 96 12.51 12.20 12.41
C ASP A 96 14.02 12.16 12.09
N ARG A 97 14.45 11.18 11.27
CA ARG A 97 15.84 11.13 10.77
C ARG A 97 16.21 12.35 9.95
N ILE A 98 15.34 12.79 9.04
CA ILE A 98 15.60 13.98 8.21
C ILE A 98 15.73 15.24 9.10
N GLN A 99 14.94 15.36 10.17
CA GLN A 99 15.06 16.46 11.12
C GLN A 99 16.40 16.45 11.87
N GLN A 100 16.89 15.28 12.26
CA GLN A 100 18.22 15.12 12.86
C GLN A 100 19.33 15.49 11.87
N ASP A 101 19.28 14.98 10.64
CA ASP A 101 20.26 15.28 9.59
C ASP A 101 20.30 16.80 9.28
N ILE A 102 19.14 17.47 9.25
CA ILE A 102 19.06 18.92 9.06
C ILE A 102 19.68 19.67 10.25
N THR A 103 19.44 19.21 11.48
CA THR A 103 19.97 19.85 12.69
C THR A 103 21.50 19.75 12.72
N GLU A 104 22.05 18.57 12.39
CA GLU A 104 23.49 18.36 12.28
C GLU A 104 24.11 19.21 11.16
N LEU A 105 23.46 19.27 10.00
CA LEU A 105 23.92 20.10 8.87
C LEU A 105 23.97 21.59 9.23
N VAL A 106 22.94 22.11 9.90
CA VAL A 106 22.91 23.51 10.36
C VAL A 106 23.99 23.77 11.41
N HIS A 107 24.24 22.82 12.32
CA HIS A 107 25.33 22.92 13.30
C HIS A 107 26.71 22.96 12.64
N GLU A 108 26.95 22.10 11.65
CA GLU A 108 28.20 22.07 10.90
C GLU A 108 28.42 23.37 10.09
N ILE A 109 27.36 23.92 9.48
CA ILE A 109 27.44 25.20 8.77
C ILE A 109 27.81 26.34 9.75
N ALA A 110 27.18 26.39 10.93
CA ALA A 110 27.44 27.43 11.93
C ALA A 110 28.87 27.37 12.50
N LEU A 111 29.43 26.16 12.68
CA LEU A 111 30.83 26.00 13.09
C LEU A 111 31.80 26.47 12.00
N ARG A 112 31.53 26.12 10.73
CA ARG A 112 32.36 26.55 9.60
C ARG A 112 32.35 28.07 9.40
N GLU A 113 31.22 28.73 9.60
CA GLU A 113 31.11 30.19 9.51
C GLU A 113 31.77 30.93 10.69
N HIS A 114 32.00 30.26 11.82
CA HIS A 114 32.74 30.84 12.95
C HIS A 114 34.26 30.72 12.81
N ASP A 115 34.74 29.69 12.10
CA ASP A 115 36.17 29.46 11.87
C ASP A 115 36.76 30.32 10.72
N ASP A 116 35.91 30.90 9.86
CA ASP A 116 36.25 31.85 8.78
C ASP A 116 36.18 33.34 9.22
#